data_AF-A0A8T7LJY6-F1
#
_entry.id   AF-A0A8T7LJY6-F1
#
_cell.length_a   1.000
_cell.length_b   1.000
_cell.length_c   1.000
_cell.angle_alpha   90.00
_cell.angle_beta   90.00
_cell.angle_gamma   90.00
#
_symmetry.space_group_name_H-M   'P 1'
#
loop_
_entity.id
_entity.type
_entity.pdbx_description
1 polymer ?
#
loop_
_entity_poly.entity_id
_entity_poly.type
_entity_poly.pdbx_seq_one_letter_code
_entity_poly.pdbx_strand_id
1 'polypeptide(L)' 'MSNELHVLFGAGQVGRHLARLLLSAGKQVRIVKRSPGDTPPGAEVIQGDAADPAFCAQAARGATTVY' A
#
# COMPACT_ATOMS: atom_id res chain seq x y z
N MET A 1 7.22 16.64 10.65
CA MET A 1 6.74 15.24 10.61
C MET A 1 7.21 14.65 9.30
N SER A 2 7.94 13.52 9.33
CA SER A 2 8.44 12.86 8.13
C SER A 2 7.28 12.27 7.34
N ASN A 3 7.18 12.65 6.06
CA ASN A 3 6.16 12.18 5.14
C ASN A 3 6.51 10.78 4.62
N GLU A 4 6.42 9.76 5.49
CA GLU A 4 6.82 8.38 5.19
C GLU A 4 5.75 7.68 4.35
N LEU A 5 6.20 7.05 3.25
CA LEU A 5 5.35 6.26 2.37
C LEU A 5 5.47 4.78 2.72
N HIS A 6 4.34 4.15 3.05
CA HIS A 6 4.23 2.73 3.33
C HIS A 6 3.48 2.04 2.20
N VAL A 7 4.10 1.04 1.58
CA VAL A 7 3.52 0.30 0.45
C VAL A 7 3.16 -1.10 0.89
N LEU A 8 1.90 -1.50 0.73
CA LEU A 8 1.39 -2.83 1.11
C LEU A 8 1.06 -3.61 -0.16
N PHE A 9 1.75 -4.73 -0.40
CA PHE A 9 1.42 -5.69 -1.46
C PHE A 9 0.33 -6.64 -0.96
N GLY A 10 -0.91 -6.21 -1.17
CA GLY A 10 -2.11 -6.91 -0.72
C GLY A 10 -2.77 -6.22 0.47
N ALA A 11 -4.10 -6.14 0.43
CA ALA A 11 -4.92 -5.63 1.53
C ALA A 11 -6.08 -6.58 1.83
N GLY A 12 -5.74 -7.84 2.11
CA GLY A 12 -6.68 -8.87 2.58
C GLY A 12 -7.02 -8.69 4.07
N GLN A 13 -7.21 -9.83 4.76
CA GLN A 13 -7.58 -9.87 6.17
C GLN A 13 -6.66 -9.02 7.05
N VAL A 14 -5.34 -9.08 6.86
CA VAL A 14 -4.37 -8.34 7.69
C VAL A 14 -4.08 -6.94 7.14
N GLY A 15 -3.76 -6.84 5.85
CA GLY A 15 -3.29 -5.59 5.23
C GLY A 15 -4.28 -4.43 5.37
N ARG A 16 -5.60 -4.70 5.39
CA ARG A 16 -6.61 -3.65 5.59
C ARG A 16 -6.57 -3.05 7.00
N HIS A 17 -6.31 -3.84 8.03
CA HIS A 17 -6.15 -3.31 9.40
C HIS A 17 -4.84 -2.54 9.55
N LEU A 18 -3.74 -3.06 8.97
CA LEU A 18 -2.46 -2.37 8.98
C LEU A 18 -2.56 -1.00 8.28
N ALA A 19 -3.18 -0.95 7.10
CA ALA A 19 -3.39 0.31 6.37
C ALA A 19 -4.15 1.34 7.21
N ARG A 20 -5.21 0.95 7.94
CA ARG A 20 -5.94 1.85 8.84
C ARG A 20 -5.07 2.39 9.97
N LEU A 21 -4.26 1.53 10.60
CA LEU A 21 -3.35 1.94 11.67
C LEU A 21 -2.32 2.95 11.16
N LEU A 22 -1.70 2.68 10.01
CA LEU A 22 -0.73 3.57 9.38
C LEU A 22 -1.34 4.92 9.00
N LEU A 23 -2.52 4.92 8.38
CA LEU A 23 -3.26 6.15 8.06
C LEU A 23 -3.60 6.95 9.34
N SER A 24 -4.06 6.28 10.40
CA SER A 24 -4.37 6.95 11.67
C SER A 24 -3.14 7.55 12.36
N ALA A 25 -1.96 7.00 12.09
CA ALA A 25 -0.68 7.52 12.54
C ALA A 25 -0.14 8.66 11.65
N GLY A 26 -0.92 9.14 10.67
CA GLY A 26 -0.53 10.22 9.77
C GLY A 26 0.46 9.81 8.68
N LYS A 27 0.58 8.52 8.38
CA LYS A 27 1.47 7.99 7.34
C LYS A 27 0.77 7.98 5.98
N GLN A 28 1.55 8.12 4.90
CA GLN A 28 1.04 7.88 3.55
C GLN A 28 1.00 6.38 3.29
N VAL A 29 -0.12 5.89 2.76
CA VAL A 29 -0.31 4.46 2.51
C VAL A 29 -0.67 4.25 1.04
N ARG A 30 0.07 3.36 0.40
CA ARG A 30 -0.20 2.84 -0.93
C ARG A 30 -0.49 1.36 -0.84
N ILE A 31 -1.60 0.93 -1.42
CA ILE A 31 -2.02 -0.47 -1.47
C ILE A 31 -1.88 -0.96 -2.91
N VAL A 32 -1.07 -1.99 -3.09
CA VAL A 32 -0.96 -2.73 -4.33
C VAL A 32 -1.90 -3.92 -4.26
N LYS A 33 -2.79 -4.08 -5.25
CA LYS A 33 -3.70 -5.23 -5.30
C LYS A 33 -4.01 -5.63 -6.73
N ARG A 34 -4.20 -6.93 -6.96
CA ARG A 34 -4.50 -7.46 -8.31
C ARG A 34 -5.95 -7.24 -8.73
N SER A 35 -6.88 -7.53 -7.82
CA SER A 35 -8.32 -7.44 -8.09
C SER A 35 -8.90 -6.17 -7.50
N PRO A 36 -9.95 -5.59 -8.09
CA PRO A 36 -10.68 -4.48 -7.49
C PRO A 36 -11.30 -4.90 -6.15
N GLY A 37 -11.57 -3.93 -5.29
CA GLY A 37 -12.27 -4.16 -4.03
C GLY A 37 -11.96 -3.09 -3.02
N ASP A 38 -12.62 -3.20 -1.88
CA ASP A 38 -12.67 -2.16 -0.88
C ASP A 38 -11.30 -1.87 -0.23
N THR A 39 -11.00 -0.59 -0.02
CA THR A 39 -9.75 -0.11 0.60
C THR A 39 -10.08 1.01 1.60
N PRO A 40 -9.28 1.18 2.67
CA PRO A 40 -9.51 2.27 3.61
C PRO A 40 -9.46 3.63 2.91
N PRO A 41 -10.38 4.57 3.23
CA PRO A 41 -10.31 5.93 2.73
C PRO A 41 -8.95 6.58 3.04
N GLY A 42 -8.39 7.31 2.07
CA GLY A 42 -7.09 7.96 2.21
C GLY A 42 -5.89 7.10 1.77
N ALA A 43 -6.07 5.81 1.49
CA ALA A 43 -5.04 5.01 0.84
C ALA A 43 -5.01 5.27 -0.68
N GLU A 44 -3.82 5.43 -1.25
CA GLU A 44 -3.59 5.32 -2.69
C GLU A 44 -3.73 3.85 -3.10
N VAL A 45 -4.38 3.54 -4.22
CA VAL A 45 -4.52 2.17 -4.71
C VAL A 45 -3.88 2.05 -6.08
N ILE A 46 -2.95 1.11 -6.21
CA ILE A 46 -2.34 0.73 -7.49
C ILE A 46 -2.78 -0.69 -7.82
N GLN A 47 -3.33 -0.87 -9.02
CA GLN A 47 -3.70 -2.18 -9.52
C GLN A 47 -2.56 -2.81 -10.31
N GLY A 48 -2.22 -4.06 -9.99
CA GLY A 48 -1.24 -4.84 -10.75
C GLY A 48 -0.84 -6.12 -10.04
N ASP A 49 0.16 -6.80 -10.59
CA ASP A 49 0.58 -8.13 -10.14
C ASP A 49 1.89 -8.07 -9.34
N ALA A 50 1.85 -8.55 -8.09
CA ALA A 50 3.04 -8.63 -7.24
C ALA A 50 4.08 -9.66 -7.74
N ALA A 51 3.71 -10.52 -8.70
CA ALA A 51 4.63 -11.42 -9.37
C ALA A 51 5.45 -10.75 -10.50
N ASP A 52 5.10 -9.52 -10.92
CA ASP A 52 5.87 -8.75 -11.90
C ASP A 52 6.92 -7.87 -11.19
N PRO A 53 8.23 -8.16 -11.34
CA PRO A 53 9.28 -7.40 -10.67
C PRO A 53 9.36 -5.93 -11.11
N ALA A 54 9.10 -5.64 -12.38
CA ALA A 54 9.16 -4.28 -12.90
C ALA A 54 8.02 -3.44 -12.33
N PHE A 55 6.83 -4.02 -12.27
CA PHE A 55 5.68 -3.43 -11.60
C PHE A 55 5.95 -3.23 -10.10
N CYS A 56 6.49 -4.22 -9.40
CA CYS A 56 6.84 -4.11 -7.97
C CYS A 56 7.82 -2.95 -7.71
N ALA A 57 8.85 -2.82 -8.54
CA ALA A 57 9.82 -1.72 -8.45
C ALA A 57 9.15 -0.35 -8.67
N GLN A 58 8.21 -0.26 -9.60
CA GLN A 58 7.45 0.97 -9.84
C GLN A 58 6.52 1.29 -8.65
N ALA A 59 5.78 0.30 -8.17
CA ALA A 59 4.81 0.47 -7.09
C ALA A 59 5.48 0.82 -5.75
N ALA A 60 6.66 0.25 -5.47
CA ALA A 60 7.45 0.53 -4.29
C ALA A 60 8.29 1.81 -4.37
N ARG A 61 8.24 2.55 -5.49
CA ARG A 61 9.06 3.76 -5.66
C ARG A 61 8.71 4.81 -4.60
N GLY A 62 9.76 5.27 -3.91
CA GLY A 62 9.66 6.25 -2.82
C GLY A 62 9.18 5.67 -1.49
N ALA A 63 8.97 4.36 -1.40
CA ALA A 63 8.58 3.71 -0.16
C ALA A 63 9.67 3.86 0.89
N THR A 64 9.26 4.26 2.09
CA THR A 64 10.07 4.11 3.31
C THR A 64 10.05 2.67 3.78
N THR A 65 8.89 2.00 3.68
CA THR A 65 8.68 0.61 4.10
C THR A 65 7.75 -0.13 3.15
N VAL A 66 8.03 -1.41 2.91
CA VAL A 66 7.20 -2.32 2.12
C VAL A 66 6.69 -3.47 3.01
N TYR A 67 5.42 -3.84 2.84
CA TYR A 67 4.73 -4.94 3.54
C TYR A 67 4.09 -5.91 2.55
#